data_AF-A0A9E3C291-F1
#
_entry.id   AF-A0A9E3C291-F1
#
_cell.length_a   1.000
_cell.length_b   1.000
_cell.length_c   1.000
_cell.angle_alpha   90.00
_cell.angle_beta   90.00
_cell.angle_gamma   90.00
#
_symmetry.space_group_name_H-M   'P 1'
#
loop_
_entity.id
_entity.type
_entity.pdbx_description
1 polymer ?
#
loop_
_entity_poly.entity_id
_entity_poly.type
_entity_poly.pdbx_seq_one_letter_code
_entity_poly.pdbx_strand_id
1 'polypeptide(L)'
;MARTMMGRAHAPYSKFHVGAALRAEDGSVYGGCNVENAAYPQGWCAEASAIAALVGAGRRRIVEAVVIGGGEALCTPCGGCRQKLREFAGDDLPIHVCGP
;
A
#
# COMPACT_ATOMS: atom_id res chain seq x y z
N MET A 1 0.16 -10.73 5.23
CA MET A 1 0.08 -9.37 5.79
C MET A 1 -0.86 -8.45 5.01
N ALA A 2 -0.68 -8.25 3.70
CA ALA A 2 -1.53 -7.34 2.90
C ALA A 2 -3.04 -7.63 3.03
N ARG A 3 -3.45 -8.90 2.94
CA ARG A 3 -4.85 -9.33 3.16
C ARG A 3 -5.40 -8.94 4.54
N THR A 4 -4.59 -9.08 5.59
CA THR A 4 -4.95 -8.65 6.95
C THR A 4 -5.14 -7.15 7.03
N MET A 5 -4.32 -6.36 6.34
CA MET A 5 -4.47 -4.90 6.30
C MET A 5 -5.70 -4.47 5.50
N MET A 6 -6.01 -5.15 4.40
CA MET A 6 -7.23 -4.89 3.62
C MET A 6 -8.48 -4.99 4.51
N GLY A 7 -8.53 -5.99 5.41
CA GLY A 7 -9.63 -6.13 6.39
C GLY A 7 -9.69 -5.04 7.46
N ARG A 8 -8.70 -4.13 7.53
CA ARG A 8 -8.64 -2.99 8.46
C ARG A 8 -8.87 -1.64 7.77
N ALA A 9 -9.10 -1.65 6.46
CA ALA A 9 -9.31 -0.44 5.68
C ALA A 9 -10.47 0.41 6.26
N HIS A 10 -10.25 1.72 6.31
CA HIS A 10 -11.32 2.68 6.59
C HIS A 10 -11.75 3.30 5.27
N ALA A 11 -12.73 2.69 4.60
CA ALA A 11 -13.23 3.16 3.31
C ALA A 11 -14.76 3.29 3.27
N PRO A 12 -15.37 4.11 4.15
CA PRO A 12 -16.83 4.21 4.23
C PRO A 12 -17.47 4.87 3.00
N TYR A 13 -16.71 5.63 2.21
CA TYR A 13 -17.24 6.39 1.09
C TYR A 13 -17.19 5.57 -0.21
N SER A 14 -16.02 5.00 -0.57
CA SER A 14 -15.93 4.14 -1.76
C SER A 14 -16.40 2.71 -1.53
N LYS A 15 -16.37 2.23 -0.28
CA LYS A 15 -16.59 0.81 0.08
C LYS A 15 -15.59 -0.14 -0.58
N PHE A 16 -14.46 0.39 -1.05
CA PHE A 16 -13.42 -0.39 -1.72
C PHE A 16 -12.20 -0.54 -0.80
N HIS A 17 -12.01 -1.74 -0.28
CA HIS A 17 -10.91 -2.04 0.64
C HIS A 17 -9.65 -2.45 -0.12
N VAL A 18 -8.53 -1.84 0.25
CA VAL A 18 -7.20 -2.11 -0.30
C VAL A 18 -6.22 -2.34 0.85
N GLY A 19 -5.40 -3.37 0.70
CA GLY A 19 -4.28 -3.65 1.59
C GLY A 19 -2.96 -3.66 0.84
N ALA A 20 -1.90 -3.25 1.52
CA ALA A 20 -0.54 -3.32 1.01
C ALA A 20 0.40 -3.92 2.06
N ALA A 21 1.47 -4.55 1.58
CA ALA A 21 2.61 -4.93 2.40
C ALA A 21 3.91 -4.62 1.64
N LEU A 22 4.87 -4.02 2.33
CA LEU A 22 6.16 -3.62 1.79
C LEU A 22 7.26 -4.32 2.57
N ARG A 23 8.20 -4.95 1.87
CA ARG A 23 9.40 -5.54 2.48
C ARG A 23 10.56 -4.56 2.37
N ALA A 24 11.22 -4.30 3.48
CA ALA A 24 12.43 -3.49 3.53
C ALA A 24 13.68 -4.34 3.24
N GLU A 25 14.82 -3.67 3.02
CA GLU A 25 16.10 -4.32 2.70
C GLU A 25 16.61 -5.29 3.78
N ASP A 26 16.25 -5.04 5.04
CA ASP A 26 16.60 -5.89 6.19
C ASP A 26 15.63 -7.09 6.36
N GLY A 27 14.67 -7.26 5.44
CA GLY A 27 13.66 -8.31 5.47
C GLY A 27 12.43 -8.00 6.34
N SER A 28 12.40 -6.88 7.07
CA SER A 28 11.21 -6.47 7.83
C SER A 28 10.05 -6.11 6.90
N VAL A 29 8.81 -6.35 7.34
CA VAL A 29 7.61 -6.16 6.52
C VAL A 29 6.64 -5.20 7.19
N TYR A 30 6.17 -4.20 6.44
CA TYR A 30 5.27 -3.15 6.91
C TYR A 30 3.97 -3.17 6.13
N GLY A 31 2.85 -3.18 6.86
CA GLY A 31 1.51 -3.21 6.29
C GLY A 31 0.87 -1.83 6.23
N GLY A 32 -0.04 -1.65 5.28
CA GLY A 32 -0.88 -0.46 5.17
C GLY A 32 -2.24 -0.80 4.57
N CYS A 33 -3.23 0.04 4.86
CA CYS A 33 -4.57 -0.03 4.28
C CYS A 33 -5.00 1.36 3.82
N ASN A 34 -5.99 1.43 2.93
CA ASN A 34 -6.54 2.73 2.56
C ASN A 34 -7.37 3.31 3.71
N VAL A 35 -7.21 4.61 3.91
CA VAL A 35 -7.91 5.40 4.94
C VAL A 35 -8.51 6.61 4.26
N GLU A 36 -9.81 6.58 4.05
CA GLU A 36 -10.52 7.68 3.40
C GLU A 36 -10.83 8.82 4.37
N ASN A 37 -11.16 9.97 3.81
CA ASN A 37 -11.57 11.16 4.54
C ASN A 37 -12.71 11.84 3.78
N ALA A 38 -13.65 12.48 4.48
CA ALA A 38 -14.77 13.18 3.85
C ALA A 38 -14.32 14.27 2.87
N ALA A 39 -13.20 14.96 3.17
CA ALA A 39 -12.63 15.97 2.30
C ALA A 39 -11.69 15.31 1.28
N TYR A 40 -12.19 14.99 0.08
CA TYR A 40 -11.35 14.43 -0.97
C TYR A 40 -10.41 15.52 -1.53
N PRO A 41 -9.12 15.24 -1.78
CA PRO A 41 -8.42 13.96 -1.74
C PRO A 41 -7.52 13.77 -0.50
N GLN A 42 -7.97 14.13 0.71
CA GLN A 42 -7.17 13.99 1.95
C GLN A 42 -7.01 12.54 2.44
N GLY A 43 -7.61 11.58 1.74
CA GLY A 43 -7.46 10.15 2.02
C GLY A 43 -6.09 9.59 1.63
N TRP A 44 -5.80 8.40 2.14
CA TRP A 44 -4.53 7.70 1.92
C TRP A 44 -4.79 6.36 1.25
N CYS A 45 -4.01 6.06 0.21
CA CYS A 45 -3.95 4.72 -0.37
C CYS A 45 -3.18 3.76 0.55
N ALA A 46 -3.38 2.45 0.38
CA ALA A 46 -2.75 1.43 1.22
C ALA A 46 -1.21 1.47 1.16
N GLU A 47 -0.66 1.73 -0.02
CA GLU A 47 0.79 1.84 -0.26
C GLU A 47 1.37 3.04 0.47
N ALA A 48 0.67 4.18 0.48
CA ALA A 48 1.11 5.37 1.21
C ALA A 48 1.13 5.13 2.73
N SER A 49 0.11 4.46 3.25
CA SER A 49 0.05 4.06 4.66
C SER A 49 1.18 3.10 5.03
N ALA A 50 1.48 2.12 4.17
CA ALA A 50 2.57 1.18 4.39
C ALA A 50 3.95 1.86 4.33
N ILE A 51 4.14 2.82 3.42
CA ILE A 51 5.34 3.66 3.35
C ILE A 51 5.52 4.46 4.63
N ALA A 52 4.45 5.09 5.15
CA ALA A 52 4.56 5.84 6.40
C ALA A 52 4.90 4.94 7.59
N ALA A 53 4.34 3.73 7.66
CA ALA A 53 4.71 2.76 8.70
C ALA A 53 6.19 2.34 8.59
N LEU A 54 6.67 2.06 7.38
CA LEU A 54 8.05 1.71 7.09
C LEU A 54 9.02 2.84 7.47
N VAL A 55 8.74 4.07 7.04
CA VAL A 55 9.54 5.26 7.34
C VAL A 55 9.50 5.59 8.84
N GLY A 56 8.33 5.49 9.47
CA GLY A 56 8.17 5.69 10.91
C GLY A 56 8.97 4.69 11.75
N ALA A 57 9.23 3.49 11.22
CA ALA A 57 10.10 2.49 11.83
C ALA A 57 11.60 2.66 11.49
N GLY A 58 11.98 3.77 10.83
CA GLY A 58 13.36 4.09 10.50
C GLY A 58 13.91 3.39 9.25
N ARG A 59 13.06 2.74 8.44
CA ARG A 59 13.44 2.14 7.16
C ARG A 59 13.25 3.13 6.02
N ARG A 60 14.04 2.99 4.94
CA ARG A 60 13.98 3.91 3.79
C ARG A 60 14.07 3.23 2.42
N ARG A 61 14.32 1.92 2.38
CA ARG A 61 14.44 1.16 1.13
C ARG A 61 13.44 0.02 1.09
N ILE A 62 12.61 0.00 0.04
CA ILE A 62 11.66 -1.06 -0.28
C ILE A 62 12.31 -1.97 -1.33
N VAL A 63 12.21 -3.28 -1.14
CA VAL A 63 12.73 -4.29 -2.06
C VAL A 63 11.65 -5.17 -2.68
N GLU A 64 10.43 -5.13 -2.15
CA GLU A 64 9.28 -5.85 -2.70
C GLU A 64 7.98 -5.23 -2.18
N ALA A 65 6.95 -5.19 -3.03
CA ALA A 65 5.62 -4.71 -2.66
C ALA A 65 4.53 -5.70 -3.06
N VAL A 66 3.51 -5.83 -2.21
CA VAL A 66 2.27 -6.57 -2.51
C VAL A 66 1.10 -5.63 -2.32
N VAL A 67 0.19 -5.59 -3.29
CA VAL A 67 -1.08 -4.85 -3.23
C VAL A 67 -2.24 -5.81 -3.50
N ILE A 68 -3.27 -5.73 -2.66
CA ILE A 68 -4.50 -6.51 -2.78
C ILE A 68 -5.70 -5.57 -2.69
N GLY A 69 -6.66 -5.74 -3.60
CA GLY A 69 -7.94 -5.02 -3.57
C GLY A 69 -9.12 -5.98 -3.50
N GLY A 70 -10.23 -5.52 -2.93
CA GLY A 70 -11.44 -6.33 -2.74
C GLY A 70 -12.33 -6.51 -3.97
N GLY A 71 -11.92 -6.05 -5.16
CA GLY A 71 -12.70 -6.15 -6.40
C GLY A 71 -12.36 -7.39 -7.23
N GLU A 72 -13.19 -7.67 -8.25
CA GLU A 72 -12.93 -8.74 -9.22
C GLU A 72 -11.70 -8.46 -10.09
N ALA A 73 -11.44 -7.19 -10.40
CA ALA A 73 -10.28 -6.75 -11.14
C ALA A 73 -9.05 -6.60 -10.23
N LEU A 74 -7.88 -6.92 -10.79
CA LEU A 74 -6.59 -6.68 -10.12
C LEU A 74 -6.41 -5.20 -9.81
N CYS A 75 -6.19 -4.89 -8.53
CA CYS A 75 -6.00 -3.52 -8.05
C CYS A 75 -4.54 -3.08 -8.20
N THR A 76 -4.22 -2.41 -9.31
CA THR A 76 -2.86 -1.86 -9.50
C THR A 76 -2.67 -0.53 -8.76
N PRO A 77 -1.45 -0.20 -8.30
CA PRO A 77 -1.17 1.09 -7.69
C PRO A 77 -1.56 2.28 -8.57
N CYS A 78 -2.19 3.29 -7.97
CA CYS A 78 -2.50 4.55 -8.65
C CYS A 78 -1.21 5.32 -8.99
N GLY A 79 -1.28 6.31 -9.89
CA GLY A 79 -0.11 7.08 -10.31
C GLY A 79 0.67 7.70 -9.15
N GLY A 80 -0.02 8.24 -8.14
CA GLY A 80 0.62 8.79 -6.94
C GLY A 80 1.35 7.73 -6.11
N CYS A 81 0.80 6.52 -5.98
CA CYS A 81 1.46 5.43 -5.28
C CYS A 81 2.66 4.87 -6.04
N ARG A 82 2.61 4.82 -7.38
CA ARG A 82 3.77 4.46 -8.20
C ARG A 82 4.93 5.42 -7.98
N GLN A 83 4.66 6.73 -7.96
CA GLN A 83 5.69 7.73 -7.67
C GLN A 83 6.23 7.61 -6.24
N LYS A 84 5.36 7.40 -5.24
CA LYS A 84 5.78 7.19 -3.86
C LYS A 84 6.65 5.94 -3.70
N LEU A 85 6.28 4.82 -4.32
CA LEU A 85 7.10 3.59 -4.28
C LEU A 85 8.46 3.82 -4.92
N ARG A 86 8.50 4.51 -6.07
CA ARG A 86 9.74 4.85 -6.78
C ARG A 86 10.70 5.71 -5.95
N GLU A 87 10.19 6.58 -5.09
CA GLU A 87 11.01 7.39 -4.18
C GLU A 87 11.83 6.52 -3.20
N PHE A 88 11.31 5.36 -2.81
CA PHE A 88 11.93 4.49 -1.80
C PHE A 88 12.44 3.16 -2.39
N ALA A 89 12.51 3.01 -3.71
CA ALA A 89 12.85 1.75 -4.37
C ALA A 89 13.63 1.93 -5.68
N GLY A 90 14.17 0.83 -6.21
CA GLY A 90 14.79 0.79 -7.54
C GLY A 90 13.75 0.68 -8.67
N ASP A 91 14.21 0.88 -9.90
CA ASP A 91 13.42 0.75 -11.14
C ASP A 91 12.88 -0.67 -11.35
N ASP A 92 13.55 -1.63 -10.75
CA ASP A 92 13.30 -3.06 -10.79
C ASP A 92 12.41 -3.56 -9.64
N LEU A 93 11.82 -2.67 -8.83
CA LEU A 93 10.99 -3.05 -7.70
C LEU A 93 9.88 -4.01 -8.15
N PRO A 94 9.87 -5.28 -7.67
CA PRO A 94 8.76 -6.17 -7.92
C PRO A 94 7.51 -5.70 -7.16
N ILE A 95 6.42 -5.52 -7.91
CA ILE A 95 5.10 -5.18 -7.37
C ILE A 95 4.13 -6.31 -7.73
N HIS A 96 3.75 -7.10 -6.73
CA HIS A 96 2.76 -8.16 -6.88
C HIS A 96 1.35 -7.59 -6.68
N VAL A 97 0.50 -7.76 -7.69
CA VAL A 97 -0.91 -7.39 -7.61
C VAL A 97 -1.73 -8.66 -7.52
N CYS A 98 -2.49 -8.79 -6.43
CA CYS A 98 -3.28 -9.98 -6.13
C CYS A 98 -4.77 -9.65 -6.12
N GLY A 99 -5.58 -10.64 -6.54
CA GLY A 99 -7.01 -10.65 -6.27
C GLY A 99 -7.32 -10.99 -4.81
N PRO A 100 -8.61 -10.97 -4.44
CA PRO A 100 -9.09 -11.27 -3.08
C PRO A 100 -8.88 -12.72 -2.65
#